data_AF-A0A662LZL1-F1
#
_entry.id   AF-A0A662LZL1-F1
#
_cell.length_a   1.000
_cell.length_b   1.000
_cell.length_c   1.000
_cell.angle_alpha   90.00
_cell.angle_beta   90.00
_cell.angle_gamma   90.00
#
_symmetry.space_group_name_H-M   'P 1'
#
loop_
_entity.id
_entity.type
_entity.pdbx_description
1 polymer ?
#
loop_
_entity_poly.entity_id
_entity_poly.type
_entity_poly.pdbx_seq_one_letter_code
_entity_poly.pdbx_strand_id
1 'polypeptide(L)'
;IREYFMKFLKEAYIVTHPKLEELLSTLKKFSDTYGYHRNPNDVAFANIIYRLLKNIDEYGYPYCPCRPLKKVEGATPPEEIYKMNKDKVCPCPYAHTDIKTKGRCLCGLFWSKEKVDEYIQERLKEYGWIIKEIENAQKALEDLKKKVITGDGKMLAESIINKMQIIYLSLPD
;
A
#
# COMPACT_ATOMS: atom_id res chain seq x y z
N ILE A 1 1.62 -15.31 14.64
CA ILE A 1 0.47 -16.12 14.13
C ILE A 1 -0.79 -15.25 13.95
N ARG A 2 -1.34 -14.63 15.00
CA ARG A 2 -2.58 -13.83 14.91
C ARG A 2 -2.49 -12.67 13.89
N GLU A 3 -1.41 -11.92 13.90
CA GLU A 3 -1.20 -10.79 12.98
C GLU A 3 -1.10 -11.24 11.51
N TYR A 4 -0.30 -12.27 11.24
CA TYR A 4 -0.21 -12.90 9.92
C TYR A 4 -1.57 -13.39 9.42
N PHE A 5 -2.34 -14.06 10.29
CA PHE A 5 -3.68 -14.53 9.95
C PHE A 5 -4.63 -13.36 9.64
N MET A 6 -4.58 -12.27 10.41
CA MET A 6 -5.38 -11.07 10.14
C MET A 6 -4.98 -10.41 8.80
N LYS A 7 -3.69 -10.35 8.48
CA LYS A 7 -3.21 -9.86 7.18
C LYS A 7 -3.76 -10.71 6.03
N PHE A 8 -3.68 -12.03 6.16
CA PHE A 8 -4.23 -12.96 5.17
C PHE A 8 -5.75 -12.78 4.97
N LEU A 9 -6.53 -12.72 6.05
CA LEU A 9 -7.98 -12.49 5.96
C LEU A 9 -8.33 -11.15 5.33
N LYS A 10 -7.52 -10.12 5.61
CA LYS A 10 -7.69 -8.80 5.03
C LYS A 10 -7.42 -8.81 3.53
N GLU A 11 -6.32 -9.43 3.10
CA GLU A 11 -5.99 -9.59 1.69
C GLU A 11 -7.07 -10.38 0.96
N ALA A 12 -7.50 -11.52 1.53
CA ALA A 12 -8.61 -12.32 1.01
C ALA A 12 -9.90 -11.49 0.85
N TYR A 13 -10.27 -10.71 1.88
CA TYR A 13 -11.43 -9.83 1.81
C TYR A 13 -11.29 -8.79 0.69
N ILE A 14 -10.13 -8.15 0.53
CA ILE A 14 -9.91 -7.16 -0.54
C ILE A 14 -10.09 -7.84 -1.91
N VAL A 15 -9.33 -8.90 -2.19
CA VAL A 15 -9.27 -9.51 -3.54
C VAL A 15 -10.56 -10.20 -3.96
N THR A 16 -11.39 -10.62 -3.00
CA THR A 16 -12.69 -11.25 -3.28
C THR A 16 -13.87 -10.27 -3.21
N HIS A 17 -13.64 -9.01 -2.87
CA HIS A 17 -14.72 -8.05 -2.71
C HIS A 17 -15.38 -7.73 -4.07
N PRO A 18 -16.72 -7.83 -4.20
CA PRO A 18 -17.41 -7.64 -5.47
C PRO A 18 -17.28 -6.21 -6.03
N LYS A 19 -16.96 -5.24 -5.16
CA LYS A 19 -16.76 -3.82 -5.52
C LYS A 19 -15.31 -3.40 -5.74
N LEU A 20 -14.33 -4.32 -5.66
CA LEU A 20 -12.92 -3.97 -5.76
C LEU A 20 -12.60 -3.29 -7.10
N GLU A 21 -12.94 -3.94 -8.22
CA GLU A 21 -12.61 -3.44 -9.56
C GLU A 21 -13.25 -2.08 -9.86
N GLU A 22 -14.52 -1.91 -9.47
CA GLU A 22 -15.24 -0.64 -9.61
C GLU A 22 -14.57 0.48 -8.80
N LEU A 23 -14.19 0.19 -7.56
CA LEU A 23 -13.49 1.13 -6.69
C LEU A 23 -12.13 1.50 -7.28
N LEU A 24 -11.29 0.52 -7.62
CA LEU A 24 -9.95 0.77 -8.17
C LEU A 24 -10.01 1.55 -9.49
N SER A 25 -10.96 1.22 -10.38
CA SER A 25 -11.20 1.95 -11.62
C SER A 25 -11.56 3.42 -11.36
N THR A 26 -12.45 3.67 -10.40
CA THR A 26 -12.86 5.03 -10.01
C THR A 26 -11.69 5.83 -9.44
N LEU A 27 -10.92 5.23 -8.52
CA LEU A 27 -9.75 5.87 -7.92
C LEU A 27 -8.67 6.17 -8.98
N LYS A 28 -8.43 5.23 -9.90
CA LYS A 28 -7.47 5.40 -11.00
C LYS A 28 -7.89 6.51 -11.95
N LYS A 29 -9.16 6.57 -12.35
CA LYS A 29 -9.67 7.65 -13.22
C LYS A 29 -9.47 9.01 -12.56
N PHE A 30 -9.77 9.13 -11.26
CA PHE A 30 -9.52 10.36 -10.52
C PHE A 30 -8.02 10.70 -10.48
N SER A 31 -7.14 9.75 -10.17
CA SER A 31 -5.71 10.01 -10.13
C SER A 31 -5.17 10.46 -11.49
N ASP A 32 -5.56 9.77 -12.56
CA ASP A 32 -5.12 10.08 -13.93
C ASP A 32 -5.62 11.46 -14.39
N THR A 33 -6.87 11.79 -14.08
CA THR A 33 -7.49 13.08 -14.46
C THR A 33 -6.75 14.27 -13.87
N TYR A 34 -6.28 14.14 -12.63
CA TYR A 34 -5.68 15.25 -11.88
C TYR A 34 -4.16 15.15 -11.73
N GLY A 35 -3.52 14.14 -12.34
CA GLY A 35 -2.07 13.92 -12.23
C GLY A 35 -1.62 13.52 -10.83
N TYR A 36 -2.49 12.87 -10.05
CA TYR A 36 -2.13 12.31 -8.75
C TYR A 36 -1.60 10.89 -8.89
N HIS A 37 -0.87 10.46 -7.88
CA HIS A 37 -0.34 9.10 -7.77
C HIS A 37 -0.95 8.42 -6.54
N ARG A 38 -1.09 7.09 -6.58
CA ARG A 38 -1.46 6.35 -5.36
C ARG A 38 -0.32 6.40 -4.33
N ASN A 39 -0.65 6.10 -3.08
CA ASN A 39 0.34 5.87 -2.04
C ASN A 39 1.41 4.87 -2.51
N PRO A 40 2.71 5.21 -2.44
CA PRO A 40 3.80 4.31 -2.84
C PRO A 40 4.04 3.15 -1.86
N ASN A 41 3.52 3.22 -0.63
CA ASN A 41 3.55 2.10 0.30
C ASN A 41 2.34 1.17 0.07
N ASP A 42 2.61 -0.05 -0.36
CA ASP A 42 1.59 -1.04 -0.73
C ASP A 42 0.73 -1.50 0.44
N VAL A 43 1.33 -1.68 1.61
CA VAL A 43 0.62 -2.07 2.83
C VAL A 43 -0.36 -0.96 3.24
N ALA A 44 0.09 0.30 3.23
CA ALA A 44 -0.75 1.45 3.52
C ALA A 44 -1.87 1.63 2.48
N PHE A 45 -1.55 1.46 1.18
CA PHE A 45 -2.53 1.50 0.11
C PHE A 45 -3.62 0.43 0.30
N ALA A 46 -3.23 -0.84 0.46
CA ALA A 46 -4.16 -1.94 0.70
C ALA A 46 -5.00 -1.72 1.96
N ASN A 47 -4.41 -1.14 3.01
CA ASN A 47 -5.13 -0.78 4.23
C ASN A 47 -6.23 0.27 3.98
N ILE A 48 -6.00 1.24 3.10
CA ILE A 48 -7.00 2.25 2.74
C ILE A 48 -8.09 1.63 1.88
N ILE A 49 -7.74 0.82 0.87
CA ILE A 49 -8.70 0.10 0.02
C ILE A 49 -9.63 -0.77 0.87
N TYR A 50 -9.08 -1.55 1.80
CA TYR A 50 -9.87 -2.33 2.75
C TYR A 50 -10.92 -1.49 3.50
N ARG A 51 -10.53 -0.32 4.01
CA ARG A 51 -11.43 0.54 4.78
C ARG A 51 -12.50 1.18 3.90
N LEU A 52 -12.18 1.50 2.64
CA LEU A 52 -13.14 1.98 1.66
C LEU A 52 -14.17 0.90 1.32
N LEU A 53 -13.74 -0.34 1.08
CA LEU A 53 -14.62 -1.48 0.82
C LEU A 53 -15.53 -1.76 2.02
N LYS A 54 -14.97 -1.74 3.25
CA LYS A 54 -15.77 -1.87 4.48
C LYS A 54 -16.84 -0.79 4.60
N ASN A 55 -16.52 0.45 4.23
CA ASN A 55 -17.51 1.53 4.21
C ASN A 55 -18.58 1.33 3.13
N ILE A 56 -18.26 0.67 2.00
CA ILE A 56 -19.27 0.28 1.01
C ILE A 56 -20.21 -0.78 1.60
N ASP A 57 -19.67 -1.82 2.26
CA ASP A 57 -20.50 -2.85 2.89
C ASP A 57 -21.40 -2.27 3.98
N GLU A 58 -20.87 -1.36 4.81
CA GLU A 58 -21.57 -0.82 5.97
C GLU A 58 -22.55 0.29 5.63
N TYR A 59 -22.20 1.16 4.66
CA TYR A 59 -22.95 2.40 4.39
C TYR A 59 -23.35 2.57 2.91
N GLY A 60 -23.03 1.63 2.04
CA GLY A 60 -23.35 1.66 0.61
C GLY A 60 -22.43 2.52 -0.26
N TYR A 61 -21.49 3.27 0.32
CA TYR A 61 -20.60 4.18 -0.40
C TYR A 61 -19.16 4.12 0.14
N PRO A 62 -18.15 4.37 -0.71
CA PRO A 62 -16.74 4.37 -0.30
C PRO A 62 -16.40 5.64 0.49
N TYR A 63 -16.98 5.84 1.67
CA TYR A 63 -16.70 7.02 2.47
C TYR A 63 -15.22 7.10 2.87
N CYS A 64 -14.67 8.30 2.88
CA CYS A 64 -13.29 8.57 3.25
C CYS A 64 -13.05 8.09 4.69
N PRO A 65 -12.12 7.13 4.90
CA PRO A 65 -11.99 6.49 6.18
C PRO A 65 -11.27 7.38 7.22
N CYS A 66 -10.80 8.57 6.81
CA CYS A 66 -10.17 9.55 7.69
C CYS A 66 -11.06 10.76 7.98
N ARG A 67 -12.31 10.77 7.50
CA ARG A 67 -13.28 11.84 7.79
C ARG A 67 -14.52 11.23 8.43
N PRO A 68 -14.74 11.44 9.75
CA PRO A 68 -15.87 10.87 10.47
C PRO A 68 -17.20 11.21 9.81
N LEU A 69 -18.09 10.23 9.69
CA LEU A 69 -19.45 10.44 9.21
C LEU A 69 -20.29 11.14 10.26
N LYS A 70 -21.13 12.08 9.82
CA LYS A 70 -22.22 12.64 10.63
C LYS A 70 -23.33 11.59 10.64
N LYS A 71 -23.45 10.84 11.73
CA LYS A 71 -24.47 9.82 11.96
C LYS A 71 -24.64 9.58 13.47
N VAL A 72 -25.77 8.99 13.86
CA VAL A 72 -25.98 8.32 15.15
C VAL A 72 -26.09 6.84 14.87
N GLU A 73 -25.24 6.04 15.51
CA GLU A 73 -25.17 4.60 15.26
C GLU A 73 -26.50 3.92 15.61
N GLY A 74 -27.01 3.10 14.69
CA GLY A 74 -28.30 2.43 14.83
C GLY A 74 -29.54 3.33 14.70
N ALA A 75 -29.38 4.65 14.53
CA ALA A 75 -30.50 5.58 14.50
C ALA A 75 -30.59 6.44 13.23
N THR A 76 -29.47 6.79 12.59
CA THR A 76 -29.50 7.54 11.33
C THR A 76 -29.73 6.60 10.14
N PRO A 77 -30.81 6.76 9.36
CA PRO A 77 -31.07 5.94 8.18
C PRO A 77 -29.98 6.14 7.09
N PRO A 78 -29.68 5.11 6.27
CA PRO A 78 -28.65 5.18 5.23
C PRO A 78 -28.78 6.38 4.27
N GLU A 79 -30.00 6.74 3.88
CA GLU A 79 -30.27 7.87 2.99
C GLU A 79 -29.91 9.23 3.62
N GLU A 80 -30.05 9.36 4.93
CA GLU A 80 -29.63 10.55 5.67
C GLU A 80 -28.12 10.60 5.84
N ILE A 81 -27.49 9.45 6.13
CA ILE A 81 -26.02 9.32 6.15
C ILE A 81 -25.45 9.82 4.82
N TYR A 82 -26.04 9.44 3.69
CA TYR A 82 -25.61 9.92 2.39
C TYR A 82 -25.79 11.43 2.22
N LYS A 83 -26.99 11.96 2.48
CA LYS A 83 -27.27 13.40 2.32
C LYS A 83 -26.31 14.28 3.14
N MET A 84 -26.00 13.84 4.37
CA MET A 84 -25.15 14.59 5.31
C MET A 84 -23.64 14.42 5.08
N ASN A 85 -23.22 13.43 4.27
CA ASN A 85 -21.82 13.07 4.11
C ASN A 85 -21.39 12.88 2.64
N LYS A 86 -22.17 13.37 1.67
CA LYS A 86 -21.83 13.28 0.23
C LYS A 86 -20.45 13.83 -0.11
N ASP A 87 -20.00 14.84 0.63
CA ASP A 87 -18.67 15.47 0.55
C ASP A 87 -17.53 14.52 0.98
N LYS A 88 -17.85 13.42 1.66
CA LYS A 88 -16.87 12.46 2.16
C LYS A 88 -16.80 11.19 1.32
N VAL A 89 -17.66 11.02 0.31
CA VAL A 89 -17.57 9.88 -0.62
C VAL A 89 -16.22 9.97 -1.37
N CYS A 90 -15.46 8.87 -1.39
CA CYS A 90 -14.16 8.80 -2.04
C CYS A 90 -14.32 8.56 -3.55
N PRO A 91 -13.60 9.29 -4.44
CA PRO A 91 -12.66 10.37 -4.14
C PRO A 91 -13.38 11.65 -3.65
N CYS A 92 -13.00 12.14 -2.47
CA CYS A 92 -13.63 13.31 -1.88
C CYS A 92 -13.01 14.62 -2.39
N PRO A 93 -13.76 15.72 -2.54
CA PRO A 93 -13.26 17.01 -3.02
C PRO A 93 -12.08 17.56 -2.19
N TYR A 94 -12.01 17.20 -0.91
CA TYR A 94 -10.91 17.60 -0.02
C TYR A 94 -9.53 17.13 -0.47
N ALA A 95 -9.46 16.06 -1.28
CA ALA A 95 -8.19 15.52 -1.76
C ALA A 95 -7.36 16.58 -2.49
N HIS A 96 -8.00 17.44 -3.31
CA HIS A 96 -7.29 18.49 -4.04
C HIS A 96 -6.59 19.47 -3.11
N THR A 97 -7.31 19.99 -2.12
CA THR A 97 -6.76 20.96 -1.15
C THR A 97 -5.68 20.32 -0.28
N ASP A 98 -5.92 19.09 0.20
CA ASP A 98 -4.96 18.37 1.03
C ASP A 98 -3.66 18.06 0.24
N ILE A 99 -3.76 17.62 -1.02
CA ILE A 99 -2.60 17.36 -1.88
C ILE A 99 -1.85 18.65 -2.19
N LYS A 100 -2.55 19.72 -2.54
CA LYS A 100 -1.93 21.02 -2.83
C LYS A 100 -1.14 21.57 -1.62
N THR A 101 -1.63 21.32 -0.41
CA THR A 101 -1.02 21.88 0.82
C THR A 101 0.01 20.96 1.45
N LYS A 102 -0.14 19.64 1.35
CA LYS A 102 0.68 18.64 2.07
C LYS A 102 1.35 17.61 1.17
N GLY A 103 1.13 17.67 -0.15
CA GLY A 103 1.60 16.68 -1.12
C GLY A 103 0.83 15.35 -1.08
N ARG A 104 -0.14 15.18 -0.17
CA ARG A 104 -1.01 13.99 -0.11
C ARG A 104 -2.36 14.31 0.50
N CYS A 105 -3.39 13.58 0.11
CA CYS A 105 -4.72 13.68 0.73
C CYS A 105 -4.67 13.22 2.20
N LEU A 106 -5.65 13.61 3.02
CA LEU A 106 -5.63 13.33 4.47
C LEU A 106 -5.43 11.84 4.81
N CYS A 107 -6.06 10.92 4.06
CA CYS A 107 -5.90 9.49 4.28
C CYS A 107 -4.61 8.91 3.69
N GLY A 108 -3.87 9.69 2.90
CA GLY A 108 -2.68 9.25 2.20
C GLY A 108 -2.96 8.33 1.02
N LEU A 109 -4.17 8.31 0.45
CA LEU A 109 -4.48 7.51 -0.74
C LEU A 109 -3.85 8.09 -2.01
N PHE A 110 -4.06 9.39 -2.23
CA PHE A 110 -3.58 10.15 -3.37
C PHE A 110 -2.47 11.11 -2.95
N TRP A 111 -1.42 11.20 -3.76
CA TRP A 111 -0.19 11.95 -3.55
C TRP A 111 0.11 12.78 -4.79
N SER A 112 0.79 13.93 -4.61
CA SER A 112 1.44 14.62 -5.73
C SER A 112 2.67 13.83 -6.17
N LYS A 113 3.12 14.05 -7.41
CA LYS A 113 4.33 13.42 -7.93
C LYS A 113 5.55 13.75 -7.07
N GLU A 114 5.69 15.01 -6.69
CA GLU A 114 6.83 15.50 -5.90
C GLU A 114 6.91 14.79 -4.55
N LYS A 115 5.76 14.56 -3.90
CA LYS A 115 5.71 13.87 -2.60
C LYS A 115 6.01 12.38 -2.74
N VAL A 116 5.65 11.75 -3.85
CA VAL A 116 6.06 10.36 -4.15
C VAL A 116 7.57 10.30 -4.37
N ASP A 117 8.12 11.20 -5.17
CA ASP A 117 9.56 11.24 -5.44
C ASP A 117 10.36 11.47 -4.15
N GLU A 118 9.92 12.38 -3.28
CA GLU A 118 10.50 12.60 -1.95
C GLU A 118 10.50 11.32 -1.12
N TYR A 119 9.35 10.63 -1.02
CA TYR A 119 9.24 9.36 -0.29
C TYR A 119 10.21 8.31 -0.83
N ILE A 120 10.32 8.17 -2.15
CA ILE A 120 11.21 7.18 -2.77
C ILE A 120 12.68 7.52 -2.48
N GLN A 121 13.07 8.80 -2.54
CA GLN A 121 14.42 9.23 -2.22
C GLN A 121 14.77 8.99 -0.75
N GLU A 122 13.85 9.23 0.18
CA GLU A 122 14.05 8.91 1.61
C GLU A 122 14.28 7.41 1.81
N ARG A 123 13.46 6.58 1.17
CA ARG A 123 13.58 5.12 1.26
C ARG A 123 14.86 4.60 0.61
N LEU A 124 15.31 5.20 -0.49
CA LEU A 124 16.59 4.86 -1.11
C LEU A 124 17.78 5.23 -0.22
N LYS A 125 17.70 6.34 0.52
CA LYS A 125 18.74 6.69 1.51
C LYS A 125 18.80 5.70 2.66
N GLU A 126 17.64 5.26 3.14
CA GLU A 126 17.53 4.34 4.27
C GLU A 126 17.88 2.88 3.90
N TYR A 127 17.35 2.39 2.78
CA TYR A 127 17.41 0.98 2.38
C TYR A 127 18.27 0.72 1.13
N GLY A 128 18.88 1.74 0.52
CA GLY A 128 19.65 1.57 -0.72
C GLY A 128 20.83 0.61 -0.59
N TRP A 129 21.39 0.47 0.61
CA TRP A 129 22.44 -0.53 0.88
C TRP A 129 21.92 -1.97 0.75
N ILE A 130 20.65 -2.22 1.09
CA ILE A 130 20.01 -3.55 0.96
C ILE A 130 19.91 -3.91 -0.51
N ILE A 131 19.59 -2.94 -1.38
CA ILE A 131 19.55 -3.15 -2.83
C ILE A 131 20.91 -3.64 -3.33
N LYS A 132 22.00 -2.99 -2.90
CA LYS A 132 23.37 -3.40 -3.23
C LYS A 132 23.71 -4.79 -2.69
N GLU A 133 23.26 -5.13 -1.48
CA GLU A 133 23.48 -6.48 -0.95
C GLU A 133 22.68 -7.56 -1.69
N ILE A 134 21.47 -7.23 -2.18
CA ILE A 134 20.70 -8.11 -3.06
C ILE A 134 21.43 -8.32 -4.39
N GLU A 135 21.97 -7.27 -5.01
CA GLU A 135 22.78 -7.37 -6.24
C GLU A 135 24.02 -8.24 -6.04
N ASN A 136 24.70 -8.09 -4.88
CA ASN A 136 25.83 -8.93 -4.50
C ASN A 136 25.42 -10.40 -4.34
N ALA A 137 24.26 -10.66 -3.69
CA ALA A 137 23.72 -12.00 -3.53
C ALA A 137 23.34 -12.64 -4.88
N GLN A 138 22.76 -11.87 -5.80
CA GLN A 138 22.47 -12.33 -7.17
C GLN A 138 23.74 -12.76 -7.90
N LYS A 139 24.80 -11.95 -7.84
CA LYS A 139 26.10 -12.31 -8.43
C LYS A 139 26.68 -13.59 -7.82
N ALA A 140 26.60 -13.73 -6.50
CA ALA A 140 27.06 -14.92 -5.80
C ALA A 140 26.25 -16.18 -6.19
N LEU A 141 24.94 -16.05 -6.41
CA LEU A 141 24.10 -17.13 -6.93
C LEU A 141 24.51 -17.58 -8.34
N GLU A 142 24.85 -16.64 -9.22
CA GLU A 142 25.36 -16.96 -10.57
C GLU A 142 26.70 -17.72 -10.52
N ASP A 143 27.59 -17.36 -9.59
CA ASP A 143 28.83 -18.09 -9.39
C ASP A 143 28.60 -19.47 -8.74
N LEU A 144 27.63 -19.57 -7.83
CA LEU A 144 27.23 -20.84 -7.23
C LEU A 144 26.74 -21.82 -8.30
N LYS A 145 25.95 -21.36 -9.28
CA LYS A 145 25.48 -22.19 -10.40
C LYS A 145 26.62 -22.88 -11.15
N LYS A 146 27.76 -22.19 -11.35
CA LYS A 146 28.96 -22.78 -11.98
C LYS A 146 29.61 -23.80 -11.05
N LYS A 147 29.72 -23.47 -9.76
CA LYS A 147 30.37 -24.32 -8.74
C LYS A 147 29.59 -25.56 -8.36
N VAL A 148 28.27 -25.58 -8.53
CA VAL A 148 27.47 -26.82 -8.36
C VAL A 148 27.96 -27.93 -9.29
N ILE A 149 28.44 -27.57 -10.50
CA ILE A 149 28.96 -28.51 -11.48
C ILE A 149 30.42 -28.88 -11.17
N THR A 150 31.24 -27.89 -10.77
CA THR A 150 32.69 -28.09 -10.57
C THR A 150 33.07 -28.55 -9.17
N GLY A 151 32.12 -28.64 -8.22
CA GLY A 151 32.37 -28.89 -6.81
C GLY A 151 32.67 -27.62 -6.00
N ASP A 152 32.73 -27.76 -4.66
CA ASP A 152 33.12 -26.69 -3.72
C ASP A 152 32.12 -25.52 -3.56
N GLY A 153 30.84 -25.76 -3.91
CA GLY A 153 29.76 -24.76 -3.81
C GLY A 153 29.23 -24.53 -2.38
N LYS A 154 29.51 -25.43 -1.42
CA LYS A 154 28.88 -25.40 -0.08
C LYS A 154 29.21 -24.13 0.71
N MET A 155 30.48 -23.73 0.75
CA MET A 155 30.90 -22.49 1.42
C MET A 155 30.27 -21.25 0.80
N LEU A 156 30.13 -21.22 -0.53
CA LEU A 156 29.51 -20.10 -1.23
C LEU A 156 28.00 -20.03 -0.92
N ALA A 157 27.32 -21.17 -0.86
CA ALA A 157 25.93 -21.24 -0.46
C ALA A 157 25.71 -20.76 0.99
N GLU A 158 26.56 -21.17 1.93
CA GLU A 158 26.51 -20.70 3.32
C GLU A 158 26.68 -19.17 3.43
N SER A 159 27.61 -18.60 2.66
CA SER A 159 27.80 -17.14 2.60
C SER A 159 26.56 -16.40 2.09
N ILE A 160 25.89 -16.94 1.06
CA ILE A 160 24.65 -16.37 0.51
C ILE A 160 23.53 -16.42 1.56
N ILE A 161 23.35 -17.56 2.25
CA ILE A 161 22.32 -17.72 3.29
C ILE A 161 22.51 -16.69 4.39
N ASN A 162 23.73 -16.51 4.89
CA ASN A 162 24.02 -15.53 5.94
C ASN A 162 23.73 -14.09 5.49
N LYS A 163 24.09 -13.73 4.25
CA LYS A 163 23.73 -12.41 3.68
C LYS A 163 22.22 -12.23 3.57
N MET A 164 21.49 -13.26 3.12
CA MET A 164 20.04 -13.22 3.01
C MET A 164 19.36 -13.04 4.37
N GLN A 165 19.90 -13.62 5.45
CA GLN A 165 19.41 -13.39 6.81
C GLN A 165 19.56 -11.92 7.23
N ILE A 166 20.72 -11.31 6.97
CA ILE A 166 20.95 -9.89 7.27
C ILE A 166 19.99 -9.00 6.49
N ILE A 167 19.82 -9.28 5.19
CA ILE A 167 18.86 -8.56 4.32
C ILE A 167 17.46 -8.67 4.90
N TYR A 168 17.00 -9.89 5.22
CA TYR A 168 15.67 -10.13 5.77
C TYR A 168 15.40 -9.31 7.04
N LEU A 169 16.36 -9.30 7.98
CA LEU A 169 16.25 -8.56 9.23
C LEU A 169 16.24 -7.03 9.05
N SER A 170 16.64 -6.55 7.88
CA SER A 170 16.77 -5.12 7.58
C SER A 170 15.66 -4.59 6.68
N LEU A 171 14.80 -5.47 6.16
CA LEU A 171 13.68 -5.04 5.33
C LEU A 171 12.63 -4.33 6.19
N PRO A 172 11.99 -3.30 5.64
CA PRO A 172 10.88 -2.63 6.30
C PRO A 172 9.67 -3.55 6.42
N ASP A 173 8.93 -3.41 7.52
CA ASP A 173 7.65 -4.09 7.76
C ASP A 173 6.55 -3.75 6.73
#